data_AF-A0A3C0DLZ7-F1
#
_entry.id   AF-A0A3C0DLZ7-F1
#
_cell.length_a   1.000
_cell.length_b   1.000
_cell.length_c   1.000
_cell.angle_alpha   90.00
_cell.angle_beta   90.00
_cell.angle_gamma   90.00
#
_symmetry.space_group_name_H-M   'P 1'
#
loop_
_entity.id
_entity.type
_entity.pdbx_description
1 polymer ?
#
loop_
_entity_poly.entity_id
_entity_poly.type
_entity_poly.pdbx_seq_one_letter_code
_entity_poly.pdbx_strand_id
1 'polypeptide(L)'
;DDIKFATENPGLIDVIIGGHSHSELHEIRRVGDTIIVQAGMLGKFVGELELDLETEQGQINIGASHYGLHETANIVSAAAPDDQAQSAILEKHRAAAESILDEELYTLKEDLPHDSLIQLLAKLLRRKFGAEIGMMFGPGVSRGLSKGPVRVRDIYEICRSFITPAVFEISGRQIEGLVRERDNPAITEAQGFGIGFRPQGQVFGRLVFAGLTCGDGEALGNSDNPEKLTNFPAIRINGVTLDPERWYTVGSATHLYSSEAGGYPSMDGSRNLKLERFRYIRDELVDFFRSGPDKVDGLLKVADENGDGRGSQP
;
A
#
# COMPACT_ATOMS: atom_id res chain seq x y z
N ASP A 1 17.90 -13.80 -2.65
CA ASP A 1 17.57 -15.11 -3.23
C ASP A 1 18.59 -15.59 -4.24
N ASP A 2 19.03 -14.76 -5.18
CA ASP A 2 20.03 -15.14 -6.21
C ASP A 2 21.30 -15.81 -5.62
N ILE A 3 21.90 -15.20 -4.59
CA ILE A 3 23.07 -15.77 -3.90
C ILE A 3 22.75 -17.14 -3.30
N LYS A 4 21.57 -17.28 -2.66
CA LYS A 4 21.15 -18.53 -2.04
C LYS A 4 20.94 -19.61 -3.11
N PHE A 5 20.24 -19.28 -4.19
CA PHE A 5 20.03 -20.17 -5.31
C PHE A 5 21.34 -20.67 -5.90
N ALA A 6 22.30 -19.77 -6.19
CA ALA A 6 23.61 -20.14 -6.70
C ALA A 6 24.40 -21.01 -5.71
N THR A 7 24.31 -20.72 -4.40
CA THR A 7 24.97 -21.51 -3.35
C THR A 7 24.41 -22.93 -3.27
N GLU A 8 23.09 -23.10 -3.38
CA GLU A 8 22.41 -24.39 -3.27
C GLU A 8 22.51 -25.23 -4.56
N ASN A 9 22.88 -24.64 -5.69
CA ASN A 9 22.92 -25.28 -7.01
C ASN A 9 24.27 -25.03 -7.73
N PRO A 10 25.41 -25.43 -7.15
CA PRO A 10 26.72 -25.17 -7.74
C PRO A 10 26.87 -25.84 -9.11
N GLY A 11 27.35 -25.08 -10.10
CA GLY A 11 27.58 -25.56 -11.47
C GLY A 11 26.33 -25.74 -12.32
N LEU A 12 25.13 -25.40 -11.81
CA LEU A 12 23.90 -25.47 -12.59
C LEU A 12 23.68 -24.26 -13.50
N ILE A 13 24.15 -23.08 -13.07
CA ILE A 13 23.95 -21.79 -13.75
C ILE A 13 25.26 -21.02 -13.76
N ASP A 14 25.66 -20.54 -14.94
CA ASP A 14 26.86 -19.72 -15.12
C ASP A 14 26.62 -18.24 -14.79
N VAL A 15 25.45 -17.70 -15.15
CA VAL A 15 25.11 -16.27 -15.00
C VAL A 15 23.68 -16.10 -14.49
N ILE A 16 23.51 -15.27 -13.45
CA ILE A 16 22.22 -14.80 -12.95
C ILE A 16 22.14 -13.29 -13.15
N ILE A 17 21.18 -12.87 -13.98
CA ILE A 17 20.77 -11.46 -14.08
C ILE A 17 19.60 -11.28 -13.11
N GLY A 18 19.94 -10.78 -11.91
CA GLY A 18 19.02 -10.66 -10.78
C GLY A 18 18.00 -9.54 -10.93
N GLY A 19 17.04 -9.52 -10.00
CA GLY A 19 15.96 -8.55 -9.95
C GLY A 19 15.23 -8.61 -8.61
N HIS A 20 14.04 -8.01 -8.54
CA HIS A 20 13.15 -8.01 -7.36
C HIS A 20 13.65 -7.22 -6.13
N SER A 21 14.89 -7.41 -5.69
CA SER A 21 15.48 -6.72 -4.53
C SER A 21 15.88 -5.26 -4.79
N HIS A 22 15.83 -4.82 -6.06
CA HIS A 22 16.29 -3.51 -6.52
C HIS A 22 17.75 -3.18 -6.17
N SER A 23 18.59 -4.19 -5.97
CA SER A 23 20.00 -4.01 -5.63
C SER A 23 20.79 -3.35 -6.77
N GLU A 24 21.55 -2.32 -6.43
CA GLU A 24 22.53 -1.68 -7.30
C GLU A 24 23.86 -2.44 -7.13
N LEU A 25 24.15 -3.39 -8.02
CA LEU A 25 25.45 -4.07 -8.04
C LEU A 25 26.36 -3.28 -8.98
N HIS A 26 27.35 -2.59 -8.43
CA HIS A 26 28.37 -1.86 -9.21
C HIS A 26 29.52 -2.76 -9.69
N GLU A 27 29.65 -3.94 -9.11
CA GLU A 27 30.65 -4.96 -9.45
C GLU A 27 29.96 -6.32 -9.55
N ILE A 28 30.58 -7.25 -10.28
CA ILE A 28 30.09 -8.63 -10.36
C ILE A 28 30.14 -9.26 -8.98
N ARG A 29 29.02 -9.87 -8.57
CA ARG A 29 28.99 -10.75 -7.41
C ARG A 29 29.22 -12.19 -7.88
N ARG A 30 30.20 -12.89 -7.32
CA ARG A 30 30.45 -14.32 -7.60
C ARG A 30 30.01 -15.22 -6.44
N VAL A 31 29.43 -16.36 -6.78
CA VAL A 31 29.12 -17.46 -5.86
C VAL A 31 29.61 -18.75 -6.52
N GLY A 32 30.77 -19.26 -6.10
CA GLY A 32 31.51 -20.23 -6.89
C GLY A 32 31.85 -19.63 -8.26
N ASP A 33 31.54 -20.36 -9.32
CA ASP A 33 31.75 -19.91 -10.70
C ASP A 33 30.60 -19.05 -11.24
N THR A 34 29.43 -19.07 -10.57
CA THR A 34 28.25 -18.31 -10.99
C THR A 34 28.47 -16.80 -10.84
N ILE A 35 28.27 -16.07 -11.94
CA ILE A 35 28.28 -14.61 -12.04
C ILE A 35 26.88 -14.09 -11.71
N ILE A 36 26.78 -13.07 -10.85
CA ILE A 36 25.52 -12.44 -10.46
C ILE A 36 25.64 -10.92 -10.66
N VAL A 37 24.69 -10.34 -11.41
CA VAL A 37 24.62 -8.90 -11.70
C VAL A 37 23.18 -8.39 -11.52
N GLN A 38 23.03 -7.09 -11.23
CA GLN A 38 21.71 -6.47 -11.08
C GLN A 38 21.78 -4.96 -11.29
N ALA A 39 20.79 -4.41 -11.99
CA ALA A 39 20.78 -3.02 -12.47
C ALA A 39 19.89 -2.06 -11.66
N GLY A 40 19.71 -2.31 -10.35
CA GLY A 40 18.91 -1.42 -9.49
C GLY A 40 17.42 -1.42 -9.82
N MET A 41 16.83 -0.22 -9.92
CA MET A 41 15.39 -0.02 -10.15
C MET A 41 15.05 1.23 -10.95
N LEU A 42 13.79 1.32 -11.40
CA LEU A 42 13.19 2.50 -12.05
C LEU A 42 13.90 2.98 -13.32
N GLY A 43 14.67 2.10 -13.97
CA GLY A 43 15.48 2.49 -15.14
C GLY A 43 16.56 3.53 -14.81
N LYS A 44 16.94 3.68 -13.53
CA LYS A 44 18.03 4.58 -13.11
C LYS A 44 19.36 4.16 -13.72
N PHE A 45 19.57 2.85 -13.89
CA PHE A 45 20.75 2.30 -14.52
C PHE A 45 20.42 1.32 -15.64
N VAL A 46 21.39 1.16 -16.54
CA VAL A 46 21.50 0.06 -17.49
C VAL A 46 22.75 -0.75 -17.13
N GLY A 47 22.59 -2.04 -16.86
CA GLY A 47 23.71 -2.94 -16.65
C GLY A 47 24.24 -3.48 -17.98
N GLU A 48 25.55 -3.39 -18.18
CA GLU A 48 26.28 -3.95 -19.32
C GLU A 48 27.19 -5.06 -18.80
N LEU A 49 26.95 -6.31 -19.22
CA LEU A 49 27.77 -7.46 -18.86
C LEU A 49 28.35 -8.05 -20.14
N GLU A 50 29.67 -8.04 -20.25
CA GLU A 50 30.40 -8.70 -21.33
C GLU A 50 30.88 -10.07 -20.82
N LEU A 51 30.52 -11.12 -21.56
CA LEU A 51 30.87 -12.50 -21.25
C LEU A 51 31.90 -13.02 -22.23
N ASP A 52 32.88 -13.72 -21.69
CA ASP A 52 33.85 -14.46 -22.49
C ASP A 52 33.38 -15.91 -22.59
N LEU A 53 33.33 -16.45 -23.80
CA LEU A 53 32.86 -17.81 -24.07
C LEU A 53 34.02 -18.62 -24.66
N GLU A 54 34.59 -19.52 -23.86
CA GLU A 54 35.67 -20.40 -24.30
C GLU A 54 35.15 -21.83 -24.44
N THR A 55 35.41 -22.46 -25.59
CA THR A 55 35.00 -23.86 -25.82
C THR A 55 36.21 -24.78 -25.76
N GLU A 56 36.26 -25.65 -24.76
CA GLU A 56 37.29 -26.69 -24.63
C GLU A 56 36.65 -28.07 -24.53
N GLN A 57 37.10 -29.01 -25.37
CA GLN A 57 36.64 -30.40 -25.37
C GLN A 57 35.10 -30.59 -25.45
N GLY A 58 34.40 -29.63 -26.07
CA GLY A 58 32.94 -29.65 -26.19
C GLY A 58 32.19 -29.10 -24.97
N GLN A 59 32.89 -28.58 -23.96
CA GLN A 59 32.33 -27.81 -22.85
C GLN A 59 32.54 -26.32 -23.10
N ILE A 60 31.55 -25.49 -22.75
CA ILE A 60 31.63 -24.03 -22.81
C ILE A 60 31.95 -23.53 -21.39
N ASN A 61 33.07 -22.84 -21.24
CA ASN A 61 33.45 -22.11 -20.05
C ASN A 61 33.00 -20.66 -20.22
N ILE A 62 32.28 -20.13 -19.23
CA ILE A 62 31.75 -18.76 -19.26
C ILE A 62 32.50 -17.90 -18.25
N GLY A 63 33.21 -16.90 -18.77
CA GLY A 63 33.86 -15.84 -18.00
C GLY A 63 33.10 -14.51 -18.11
N ALA A 64 33.54 -13.51 -17.36
CA ALA A 64 33.08 -12.13 -17.53
C ALA A 64 34.29 -11.21 -17.61
N SER A 65 34.44 -10.52 -18.74
CA SER A 65 35.52 -9.58 -19.02
C SER A 65 35.19 -8.17 -18.53
N HIS A 66 33.91 -7.80 -18.58
CA HIS A 66 33.46 -6.48 -18.15
C HIS A 66 32.07 -6.53 -17.50
N TYR A 67 31.89 -5.70 -16.48
CA TYR A 67 30.57 -5.32 -16.03
C TYR A 67 30.55 -3.84 -15.67
N GLY A 68 29.60 -3.11 -16.25
CA GLY A 68 29.38 -1.70 -16.04
C GLY A 68 27.94 -1.44 -15.62
N LEU A 69 27.75 -0.62 -14.59
CA LEU A 69 26.44 -0.11 -14.22
C LEU A 69 26.35 1.37 -14.61
N HIS A 70 25.65 1.65 -15.70
CA HIS A 70 25.62 2.96 -16.32
C HIS A 70 24.37 3.74 -15.91
N GLU A 71 24.53 4.94 -15.33
CA GLU A 71 23.38 5.80 -15.04
C GLU A 71 22.73 6.27 -16.34
N THR A 72 21.43 6.01 -16.49
CA THR A 72 20.67 6.32 -17.70
C THR A 72 20.74 7.81 -18.05
N ALA A 73 20.76 8.70 -17.05
CA ALA A 73 20.89 10.15 -17.25
C ALA A 73 22.22 10.56 -17.93
N ASN A 74 23.30 9.82 -17.64
CA ASN A 74 24.62 10.06 -18.23
C ASN A 74 24.72 9.49 -19.66
N ILE A 75 23.95 8.43 -19.97
CA ILE A 75 23.84 7.89 -21.32
C ILE A 75 23.08 8.88 -22.23
N VAL A 76 21.92 9.38 -21.77
CA VAL A 76 21.06 10.29 -22.53
C VAL A 76 21.74 11.64 -22.82
N SER A 77 22.59 12.13 -21.91
CA SER A 77 23.34 13.37 -22.12
C SER A 77 24.55 13.22 -23.06
N ALA A 78 25.08 12.00 -23.22
CA ALA A 78 26.28 11.72 -24.01
C ALA A 78 25.99 11.16 -25.42
N ALA A 79 24.82 10.55 -25.65
CA ALA A 79 24.53 9.79 -26.86
C ALA A 79 23.12 10.04 -27.42
N ALA A 80 23.06 10.84 -28.50
CA ALA A 80 21.95 11.02 -29.45
C ALA A 80 20.66 11.69 -28.91
N PRO A 81 19.94 12.46 -29.74
CA PRO A 81 18.58 12.89 -29.40
C PRO A 81 17.68 11.67 -29.18
N ASP A 82 16.67 11.81 -28.32
CA ASP A 82 15.69 10.74 -28.05
C ASP A 82 15.23 10.07 -29.36
N ASP A 83 15.23 8.73 -29.37
CA ASP A 83 14.75 7.96 -30.51
C ASP A 83 13.32 8.41 -30.85
N GLN A 84 13.15 8.99 -32.04
CA GLN A 84 11.87 9.60 -32.43
C GLN A 84 10.72 8.58 -32.45
N ALA A 85 10.99 7.31 -32.76
CA ALA A 85 9.97 6.27 -32.74
C ALA A 85 9.57 5.92 -31.29
N GLN A 86 10.54 5.81 -30.37
CA GLN A 86 10.26 5.60 -28.95
C GLN A 86 9.52 6.80 -28.34
N SER A 87 9.94 8.03 -28.66
CA SER A 87 9.26 9.25 -28.23
C SER A 87 7.83 9.32 -28.75
N ALA A 88 7.58 8.94 -30.00
CA ALA A 88 6.22 8.89 -30.54
C ALA A 88 5.33 7.88 -29.81
N ILE A 89 5.87 6.72 -29.42
CA ILE A 89 5.16 5.72 -28.60
C ILE A 89 4.87 6.30 -27.21
N LEU A 90 5.87 6.90 -26.56
CA LEU A 90 5.74 7.52 -25.25
C LEU A 90 4.66 8.61 -25.25
N GLU A 91 4.72 9.55 -26.17
CA GLU A 91 3.78 10.67 -26.23
C GLU A 91 2.36 10.23 -26.56
N LYS A 92 2.19 9.24 -27.44
CA LYS A 92 0.88 8.63 -27.71
C LYS A 92 0.25 8.04 -26.44
N HIS A 93 1.02 7.26 -25.67
CA HIS A 93 0.52 6.63 -24.46
C HIS A 93 0.39 7.60 -23.29
N ARG A 94 1.26 8.62 -23.23
CA ARG A 94 1.16 9.75 -22.28
C ARG A 94 -0.15 10.49 -22.48
N ALA A 95 -0.48 10.90 -23.69
CA ALA A 95 -1.72 11.61 -23.98
C ALA A 95 -2.97 10.77 -23.62
N ALA A 96 -2.94 9.46 -23.92
CA ALA A 96 -4.01 8.55 -23.54
C ALA A 96 -4.15 8.42 -22.00
N ALA A 97 -3.03 8.35 -21.27
CA ALA A 97 -3.03 8.29 -19.82
C ALA A 97 -3.50 9.61 -19.20
N GLU A 98 -3.01 10.76 -19.69
CA GLU A 98 -3.41 12.09 -19.23
C GLU A 98 -4.92 12.32 -19.40
N SER A 99 -5.50 11.87 -20.52
CA SER A 99 -6.96 11.94 -20.72
C SER A 99 -7.77 11.21 -19.65
N ILE A 100 -7.23 10.15 -19.03
CA ILE A 100 -7.87 9.43 -17.92
C ILE A 100 -7.55 10.11 -16.59
N LEU A 101 -6.29 10.48 -16.40
CA LEU A 101 -5.76 11.06 -15.16
C LEU A 101 -6.30 12.46 -14.87
N ASP A 102 -6.68 13.21 -15.91
CA ASP A 102 -7.19 14.58 -15.81
C ASP A 102 -8.72 14.66 -15.64
N GLU A 103 -9.42 13.52 -15.58
CA GLU A 103 -10.82 13.48 -15.17
C GLU A 103 -10.97 14.12 -13.78
N GLU A 104 -11.72 15.23 -13.70
CA GLU A 104 -12.13 15.81 -12.44
C GLU A 104 -13.28 14.99 -11.84
N LEU A 105 -13.04 14.45 -10.65
CA LEU A 105 -13.98 13.60 -9.92
C LEU A 105 -14.90 14.44 -9.02
N TYR A 106 -14.34 15.44 -8.35
CA TYR A 106 -15.04 16.26 -7.35
C TYR A 106 -14.32 17.60 -7.11
N THR A 107 -15.01 18.61 -6.58
CA THR A 107 -14.37 19.84 -6.08
C THR A 107 -14.54 19.93 -4.55
N LEU A 108 -13.44 19.78 -3.82
CA LEU A 108 -13.41 19.93 -2.37
C LEU A 108 -13.60 21.39 -1.95
N LYS A 109 -14.45 21.63 -0.96
CA LYS A 109 -14.76 22.96 -0.40
C LYS A 109 -13.69 23.47 0.57
N GLU A 110 -12.97 22.54 1.19
CA GLU A 110 -11.91 22.72 2.16
C GLU A 110 -10.84 21.63 1.99
N ASP A 111 -9.67 21.82 2.61
CA ASP A 111 -8.64 20.78 2.62
C ASP A 111 -9.21 19.54 3.33
N LEU A 112 -8.91 18.36 2.80
CA LEU A 112 -9.20 17.08 3.44
C LEU A 112 -7.89 16.53 4.02
N PRO A 113 -7.64 16.68 5.33
CA PRO A 113 -6.40 16.24 5.95
C PRO A 113 -6.17 14.74 5.79
N HIS A 114 -4.90 14.31 5.84
CA HIS A 114 -4.50 12.91 5.71
C HIS A 114 -5.30 11.99 6.64
N ASP A 115 -5.41 12.36 7.91
CA ASP A 115 -6.17 11.61 8.92
C ASP A 115 -7.65 11.47 8.61
N SER A 116 -8.26 12.52 8.05
CA SER A 116 -9.67 12.50 7.63
C SER A 116 -9.87 11.62 6.40
N LEU A 117 -8.89 11.56 5.51
CA LEU A 117 -8.91 10.68 4.35
C LEU A 117 -8.74 9.20 4.73
N ILE A 118 -7.91 8.90 5.72
CA ILE A 118 -7.81 7.53 6.29
C ILE A 118 -9.14 7.13 6.97
N GLN A 119 -9.75 8.03 7.72
CA GLN A 119 -11.08 7.82 8.31
C GLN A 119 -12.15 7.58 7.24
N LEU A 120 -12.12 8.34 6.14
CA LEU A 120 -13.00 8.14 5.00
C LEU A 120 -12.83 6.75 4.39
N LEU A 121 -11.60 6.30 4.17
CA LEU A 121 -11.33 4.95 3.66
C LEU A 121 -11.88 3.87 4.58
N ALA A 122 -11.70 3.99 5.91
CA ALA A 122 -12.31 3.06 6.87
C ALA A 122 -13.84 3.02 6.72
N LYS A 123 -14.49 4.19 6.60
CA LYS A 123 -15.95 4.29 6.37
C LYS A 123 -16.38 3.66 5.05
N LEU A 124 -15.63 3.90 3.97
CA LEU A 124 -15.91 3.34 2.65
C LEU A 124 -15.82 1.82 2.64
N LEU A 125 -14.76 1.26 3.21
CA LEU A 125 -14.55 -0.19 3.24
C LEU A 125 -15.57 -0.88 4.14
N ARG A 126 -15.93 -0.27 5.27
CA ARG A 126 -17.06 -0.73 6.10
C ARG A 126 -18.35 -0.84 5.29
N ARG A 127 -18.72 0.24 4.57
CA ARG A 127 -19.94 0.31 3.76
C ARG A 127 -19.91 -0.67 2.58
N LYS A 128 -18.79 -0.74 1.85
CA LYS A 128 -18.59 -1.63 0.69
C LYS A 128 -18.89 -3.08 1.05
N PHE A 129 -18.39 -3.54 2.19
CA PHE A 129 -18.53 -4.93 2.62
C PHE A 129 -19.73 -5.19 3.54
N GLY A 130 -20.51 -4.15 3.89
CA GLY A 130 -21.57 -4.27 4.90
C GLY A 130 -21.04 -4.76 6.26
N ALA A 131 -19.79 -4.43 6.57
CA ALA A 131 -19.10 -4.92 7.75
C ALA A 131 -19.52 -4.14 9.00
N GLU A 132 -19.39 -4.77 10.16
CA GLU A 132 -19.67 -4.10 11.44
C GLU A 132 -18.69 -2.97 11.71
N ILE A 133 -17.42 -3.18 11.32
CA ILE A 133 -16.30 -2.28 11.57
C ILE A 133 -15.62 -1.93 10.25
N GLY A 134 -15.19 -0.68 10.11
CA GLY A 134 -14.21 -0.27 9.11
C GLY A 134 -12.85 -0.07 9.74
N MET A 135 -11.77 -0.45 9.07
CA MET A 135 -10.43 -0.28 9.62
C MET A 135 -9.41 0.09 8.56
N MET A 136 -8.63 1.14 8.81
CA MET A 136 -7.53 1.59 7.94
C MET A 136 -6.39 2.19 8.74
N PHE A 137 -5.24 2.33 8.09
CA PHE A 137 -3.97 2.79 8.66
C PHE A 137 -3.34 3.87 7.78
N GLY A 138 -2.45 4.67 8.38
CA GLY A 138 -1.79 5.81 7.73
C GLY A 138 -1.23 5.52 6.32
N PRO A 139 -0.50 4.42 6.10
CA PRO A 139 0.08 4.04 4.80
C PRO A 139 -0.92 3.83 3.65
N GLY A 140 -2.23 3.80 3.92
CA GLY A 140 -3.26 3.74 2.88
C GLY A 140 -3.16 4.89 1.88
N VAL A 141 -2.79 6.09 2.33
CA VAL A 141 -2.46 7.25 1.47
C VAL A 141 -1.24 7.99 2.02
N SER A 142 -0.48 8.68 1.18
CA SER A 142 0.75 9.38 1.60
C SER A 142 0.53 10.78 2.16
N ARG A 143 -0.58 11.44 1.81
CA ARG A 143 -0.95 12.80 2.25
C ARG A 143 -2.46 13.02 2.11
N GLY A 144 -2.95 14.15 2.62
CA GLY A 144 -4.31 14.62 2.38
C GLY A 144 -4.52 15.20 0.97
N LEU A 145 -5.74 15.67 0.72
CA LEU A 145 -6.15 16.35 -0.50
C LEU A 145 -6.37 17.84 -0.21
N SER A 146 -5.89 18.71 -1.08
CA SER A 146 -6.12 20.15 -0.97
C SER A 146 -7.52 20.52 -1.46
N LYS A 147 -8.03 21.63 -0.94
CA LYS A 147 -9.22 22.31 -1.45
C LYS A 147 -9.11 22.54 -2.96
N GLY A 148 -10.23 22.36 -3.66
CA GLY A 148 -10.32 22.55 -5.11
C GLY A 148 -10.59 21.24 -5.86
N PRO A 149 -10.34 21.23 -7.18
CA PRO A 149 -10.55 20.06 -8.02
C PRO A 149 -9.73 18.86 -7.54
N VAL A 150 -10.40 17.72 -7.37
CA VAL A 150 -9.82 16.40 -7.13
C VAL A 150 -9.96 15.62 -8.43
N ARG A 151 -8.84 15.27 -9.03
CA ARG A 151 -8.75 14.47 -10.25
C ARG A 151 -8.32 13.05 -9.95
N VAL A 152 -8.46 12.17 -10.95
CA VAL A 152 -7.94 10.79 -10.87
C VAL A 152 -6.43 10.80 -10.54
N ARG A 153 -5.64 11.70 -11.12
CA ARG A 153 -4.21 11.84 -10.80
C ARG A 153 -3.93 12.09 -9.33
N ASP A 154 -4.74 12.92 -8.67
CA ASP A 154 -4.51 13.28 -7.27
C ASP A 154 -4.66 12.05 -6.37
N ILE A 155 -5.66 11.20 -6.66
CA ILE A 155 -5.85 9.93 -5.95
C ILE A 155 -4.71 8.96 -6.23
N TYR A 156 -4.25 8.84 -7.48
CA TYR A 156 -3.14 7.95 -7.85
C TYR A 156 -1.81 8.39 -7.26
N GLU A 157 -1.57 9.71 -7.14
CA GLU A 157 -0.36 10.26 -6.55
C GLU A 157 -0.24 9.99 -5.05
N ILE A 158 -1.37 10.07 -4.32
CA ILE A 158 -1.40 9.83 -2.87
C ILE A 158 -1.56 8.34 -2.53
N CYS A 159 -2.19 7.56 -3.41
CA CYS A 159 -2.44 6.13 -3.23
C CYS A 159 -1.67 5.28 -4.25
N ARG A 160 -0.35 5.32 -4.13
CA ARG A 160 0.57 4.60 -5.04
C ARG A 160 0.62 3.10 -4.80
N SER A 161 0.29 2.65 -3.59
CA SER A 161 0.37 1.24 -3.21
C SER A 161 -0.79 0.43 -3.76
N PHE A 162 -0.51 -0.82 -4.15
CA PHE A 162 -1.50 -1.80 -4.58
C PHE A 162 -2.24 -2.45 -3.39
N ILE A 163 -2.66 -1.63 -2.42
CA ILE A 163 -3.39 -2.09 -1.24
C ILE A 163 -4.79 -2.51 -1.69
N THR A 164 -5.14 -3.78 -1.45
CA THR A 164 -6.37 -4.41 -1.94
C THR A 164 -7.46 -4.36 -0.87
N PRO A 165 -8.68 -3.86 -1.16
CA PRO A 165 -9.83 -3.95 -0.27
C PRO A 165 -10.14 -5.40 0.12
N ALA A 166 -10.42 -5.62 1.40
CA ALA A 166 -10.70 -6.92 1.96
C ALA A 166 -11.74 -6.87 3.08
N VAL A 167 -12.38 -8.00 3.33
CA VAL A 167 -13.19 -8.23 4.53
C VAL A 167 -12.73 -9.51 5.21
N PHE A 168 -12.66 -9.48 6.53
CA PHE A 168 -12.27 -10.60 7.37
C PHE A 168 -12.95 -10.48 8.75
N GLU A 169 -12.70 -11.45 9.62
CA GLU A 169 -13.20 -11.45 10.99
C GLU A 169 -12.05 -11.34 12.00
N ILE A 170 -12.28 -10.54 13.04
CA ILE A 170 -11.43 -10.46 14.23
C ILE A 170 -12.28 -10.62 15.50
N SER A 171 -11.70 -11.15 16.56
CA SER A 171 -12.35 -11.28 17.87
C SER A 171 -12.40 -9.95 18.63
N GLY A 172 -13.30 -9.85 19.62
CA GLY A 172 -13.34 -8.71 20.53
C GLY A 172 -12.01 -8.48 21.27
N ARG A 173 -11.33 -9.55 21.69
CA ARG A 173 -9.97 -9.45 22.28
C ARG A 173 -8.96 -8.80 21.34
N GLN A 174 -9.00 -9.13 20.05
CA GLN A 174 -8.14 -8.49 19.05
C GLN A 174 -8.49 -7.01 18.92
N ILE A 175 -9.78 -6.64 18.91
CA ILE A 175 -10.21 -5.24 18.87
C ILE A 175 -9.67 -4.47 20.08
N GLU A 176 -9.77 -5.03 21.29
CA GLU A 176 -9.19 -4.40 22.47
C GLU A 176 -7.68 -4.20 22.34
N GLY A 177 -6.96 -5.21 21.84
CA GLY A 177 -5.54 -5.12 21.56
C GLY A 177 -5.22 -4.01 20.56
N LEU A 178 -5.89 -3.98 19.42
CA LEU A 178 -5.71 -2.99 18.37
C LEU A 178 -6.01 -1.55 18.86
N VAL A 179 -6.99 -1.37 19.75
CA VAL A 179 -7.27 -0.07 20.38
C VAL A 179 -6.12 0.39 21.28
N ARG A 180 -5.37 -0.51 21.92
CA ARG A 180 -4.13 -0.13 22.65
C ARG A 180 -2.97 0.14 21.70
N GLU A 181 -2.85 -0.68 20.66
CA GLU A 181 -1.74 -0.63 19.70
C GLU A 181 -1.80 0.61 18.81
N ARG A 182 -3.00 1.12 18.51
CA ARG A 182 -3.21 2.27 17.62
C ARG A 182 -2.46 3.55 18.06
N ASP A 183 -2.19 3.69 19.36
CA ASP A 183 -1.54 4.85 19.97
C ASP A 183 -0.17 4.51 20.56
N ASN A 184 0.37 3.30 20.30
CA ASN A 184 1.66 2.87 20.79
C ASN A 184 2.78 3.28 19.82
N PRO A 185 3.68 4.22 20.18
CA PRO A 185 4.75 4.69 19.29
C PRO A 185 5.67 3.57 18.79
N ALA A 186 5.90 2.54 19.61
CA ALA A 186 6.73 1.39 19.22
C ALA A 186 6.15 0.61 18.03
N ILE A 187 4.84 0.74 17.79
CA ILE A 187 4.14 0.14 16.64
C ILE A 187 3.92 1.19 15.55
N THR A 188 3.37 2.35 15.91
CA THR A 188 2.97 3.37 14.93
C THR A 188 4.15 4.03 14.24
N GLU A 189 5.32 4.12 14.90
CA GLU A 189 6.55 4.69 14.34
C GLU A 189 7.49 3.61 13.78
N ALA A 190 7.15 2.32 13.91
CA ALA A 190 7.93 1.24 13.34
C ALA A 190 7.93 1.32 11.82
N GLN A 191 9.10 1.11 11.21
CA GLN A 191 9.24 1.12 9.76
C GLN A 191 8.79 -0.22 9.17
N GLY A 192 7.75 -0.17 8.34
CA GLY A 192 7.37 -1.26 7.45
C GLY A 192 8.08 -1.14 6.10
N PHE A 193 8.56 -2.27 5.58
CA PHE A 193 9.13 -2.39 4.23
C PHE A 193 8.19 -3.26 3.39
N GLY A 194 7.37 -2.61 2.56
CA GLY A 194 6.44 -3.31 1.67
C GLY A 194 7.04 -3.52 0.27
N ILE A 195 6.44 -4.45 -0.48
CA ILE A 195 6.72 -4.71 -1.91
C ILE A 195 6.41 -3.52 -2.85
N GLY A 196 5.86 -2.43 -2.33
CA GLY A 196 5.30 -1.30 -3.09
C GLY A 196 6.26 -0.18 -3.48
N PHE A 197 7.52 -0.48 -3.82
CA PHE A 197 8.50 0.52 -4.27
C PHE A 197 8.78 1.65 -3.27
N ARG A 198 8.99 1.31 -1.99
CA ARG A 198 9.35 2.27 -0.92
C ARG A 198 10.60 1.80 -0.16
N PRO A 199 11.81 1.89 -0.76
CA PRO A 199 13.04 1.42 -0.12
C PRO A 199 13.39 2.21 1.16
N GLN A 200 12.86 3.42 1.32
CA GLN A 200 12.99 4.20 2.56
C GLN A 200 12.12 3.68 3.72
N GLY A 201 11.25 2.69 3.47
CA GLY A 201 10.23 2.24 4.42
C GLY A 201 9.14 3.29 4.63
N GLN A 202 8.08 2.91 5.36
CA GLN A 202 7.07 3.85 5.85
C GLN A 202 6.61 3.43 7.24
N VAL A 203 6.35 4.40 8.09
CA VAL A 203 5.77 4.16 9.42
C VAL A 203 4.32 3.65 9.29
N PHE A 204 3.91 2.68 10.11
CA PHE A 204 2.53 2.15 10.08
C PHE A 204 1.46 3.16 10.48
N GLY A 205 1.85 4.18 11.26
CA GLY A 205 0.97 5.27 11.67
C GLY A 205 -0.14 4.82 12.62
N ARG A 206 -1.07 5.73 12.90
CA ARG A 206 -2.23 5.44 13.74
C ARG A 206 -3.23 4.55 12.99
N LEU A 207 -3.77 3.55 13.69
CA LEU A 207 -4.88 2.74 13.20
C LEU A 207 -6.21 3.46 13.45
N VAL A 208 -7.10 3.43 12.47
CA VAL A 208 -8.36 4.17 12.43
C VAL A 208 -9.53 3.21 12.28
N PHE A 209 -10.60 3.48 13.01
CA PHE A 209 -11.79 2.65 13.03
C PHE A 209 -13.02 3.44 12.57
N ALA A 210 -13.96 2.75 11.93
CA ALA A 210 -15.30 3.24 11.67
C ALA A 210 -16.32 2.27 12.29
N GLY A 211 -17.31 2.79 13.01
CA GLY A 211 -18.34 1.97 13.69
C GLY A 211 -18.00 1.54 15.12
N LEU A 212 -16.87 1.99 15.68
CA LEU A 212 -16.53 1.87 17.09
C LEU A 212 -16.85 3.18 17.82
N THR A 213 -17.46 3.07 18.99
CA THR A 213 -17.66 4.20 19.91
C THR A 213 -17.18 3.84 21.32
N CYS A 214 -16.88 4.86 22.12
CA CYS A 214 -16.45 4.73 23.51
C CYS A 214 -17.30 5.58 24.45
N GLY A 215 -17.44 5.12 25.70
CA GLY A 215 -18.14 5.86 26.75
C GLY A 215 -19.59 6.18 26.39
N ASP A 216 -19.91 7.48 26.37
CA ASP A 216 -21.24 8.03 26.09
C ASP A 216 -21.63 8.00 24.60
N GLY A 217 -20.84 7.31 23.76
CA GLY A 217 -21.11 7.15 22.33
C GLY A 217 -20.23 8.02 21.42
N GLU A 218 -19.18 8.65 21.95
CA GLU A 218 -18.16 9.33 21.14
C GLU A 218 -17.47 8.29 20.24
N ALA A 219 -17.38 8.57 18.95
CA ALA A 219 -16.73 7.65 18.02
C ALA A 219 -15.22 7.62 18.22
N LEU A 220 -14.65 6.44 17.98
CA LEU A 220 -13.21 6.23 18.06
C LEU A 220 -12.56 6.80 16.79
N GLY A 221 -12.29 8.10 16.79
CA GLY A 221 -11.75 8.84 15.66
C GLY A 221 -10.24 8.92 15.66
N ASN A 222 -9.71 9.74 14.75
CA ASN A 222 -8.26 9.97 14.61
C ASN A 222 -7.71 11.04 15.56
N SER A 223 -8.57 11.71 16.34
CA SER A 223 -8.22 12.82 17.26
C SER A 223 -8.40 12.49 18.73
N ASP A 224 -8.64 11.22 19.09
CA ASP A 224 -8.94 10.85 20.48
C ASP A 224 -7.71 11.05 21.36
N ASN A 225 -7.89 11.73 22.50
CA ASN A 225 -6.86 11.93 23.51
C ASN A 225 -6.49 10.58 24.15
N PRO A 226 -5.22 10.13 24.06
CA PRO A 226 -4.77 8.86 24.65
C PRO A 226 -5.09 8.72 26.13
N GLU A 227 -5.15 9.84 26.88
CA GLU A 227 -5.48 9.83 28.30
C GLU A 227 -6.94 9.41 28.58
N LYS A 228 -7.88 9.63 27.64
CA LYS A 228 -9.28 9.16 27.75
C LYS A 228 -9.42 7.64 27.56
N LEU A 229 -8.40 6.96 27.04
CA LEU A 229 -8.38 5.52 26.76
C LEU A 229 -7.73 4.68 27.88
N THR A 230 -7.26 5.34 28.94
CA THR A 230 -6.48 4.72 30.05
C THR A 230 -7.30 3.79 30.94
N ASN A 231 -8.61 4.01 31.05
CA ASN A 231 -9.57 3.00 31.48
C ASN A 231 -10.25 2.52 30.22
N PHE A 232 -10.14 1.23 29.86
CA PHE A 232 -10.86 0.66 28.72
C PHE A 232 -12.30 1.18 28.72
N PRO A 233 -12.66 2.14 27.84
CA PRO A 233 -14.03 2.59 27.81
C PRO A 233 -14.86 1.38 27.41
N ALA A 234 -16.14 1.35 27.78
CA ALA A 234 -17.04 0.36 27.19
C ALA A 234 -17.07 0.60 25.67
N ILE A 235 -16.17 -0.07 24.93
CA ILE A 235 -16.11 -0.03 23.48
C ILE A 235 -17.45 -0.60 23.02
N ARG A 236 -18.10 0.09 22.10
CA ARG A 236 -19.36 -0.33 21.53
C ARG A 236 -19.23 -0.44 20.03
N ILE A 237 -19.87 -1.45 19.48
CA ILE A 237 -20.00 -1.67 18.04
C ILE A 237 -21.50 -1.66 17.75
N ASN A 238 -21.94 -0.70 16.94
CA ASN A 238 -23.36 -0.45 16.69
C ASN A 238 -24.17 -0.28 18.00
N GLY A 239 -23.60 0.41 18.98
CA GLY A 239 -24.24 0.69 20.29
C GLY A 239 -24.21 -0.46 21.31
N VAL A 240 -23.81 -1.66 20.89
CA VAL A 240 -23.69 -2.85 21.76
C VAL A 240 -22.27 -2.94 22.31
N THR A 241 -22.14 -3.16 23.63
CA THR A 241 -20.83 -3.36 24.27
C THR A 241 -20.05 -4.49 23.60
N LEU A 242 -18.75 -4.24 23.40
CA LEU A 242 -17.80 -5.20 22.88
C LEU A 242 -17.82 -6.48 23.73
N ASP A 243 -18.01 -7.61 23.07
CA ASP A 243 -17.87 -8.93 23.66
C ASP A 243 -16.50 -9.48 23.24
N PRO A 244 -15.57 -9.70 24.20
CA PRO A 244 -14.23 -10.19 23.90
C PRO A 244 -14.19 -11.50 23.09
N GLU A 245 -15.18 -12.38 23.26
CA GLU A 245 -15.22 -13.69 22.60
C GLU A 245 -15.96 -13.68 21.26
N ARG A 246 -16.70 -12.61 20.98
CA ARG A 246 -17.44 -12.47 19.72
C ARG A 246 -16.49 -12.14 18.58
N TRP A 247 -16.78 -12.71 17.41
CA TRP A 247 -16.12 -12.37 16.16
C TRP A 247 -16.94 -11.31 15.43
N TYR A 248 -16.25 -10.28 14.95
CA TYR A 248 -16.82 -9.14 14.26
C TYR A 248 -16.29 -9.07 12.84
N THR A 249 -17.16 -8.68 11.92
CA THR A 249 -16.77 -8.46 10.51
C THR A 249 -16.10 -7.10 10.35
N VAL A 250 -14.97 -7.08 9.64
CA VAL A 250 -14.15 -5.88 9.42
C VAL A 250 -13.93 -5.66 7.93
N GLY A 251 -14.42 -4.54 7.41
CA GLY A 251 -14.08 -4.02 6.09
C GLY A 251 -12.79 -3.22 6.17
N SER A 252 -11.74 -3.70 5.51
CA SER A 252 -10.39 -3.15 5.58
C SER A 252 -9.61 -3.48 4.31
N ALA A 253 -8.32 -3.73 4.42
CA ALA A 253 -7.43 -4.07 3.33
C ALA A 253 -6.49 -5.23 3.70
N THR A 254 -5.94 -5.89 2.69
CA THR A 254 -5.08 -7.07 2.85
C THR A 254 -3.87 -6.86 3.75
N HIS A 255 -3.35 -5.63 3.85
CA HIS A 255 -2.20 -5.32 4.70
C HIS A 255 -2.55 -5.36 6.18
N LEU A 256 -3.83 -5.16 6.52
CA LEU A 256 -4.33 -5.24 7.88
C LEU A 256 -5.00 -6.60 8.13
N TYR A 257 -4.50 -7.68 7.54
CA TYR A 257 -4.98 -9.05 7.82
C TYR A 257 -4.10 -9.79 8.83
N SER A 258 -2.80 -9.50 8.87
CA SER A 258 -1.84 -10.11 9.80
C SER A 258 -0.81 -9.09 10.29
N SER A 259 -0.16 -9.39 11.41
CA SER A 259 0.90 -8.52 11.95
C SER A 259 2.10 -8.42 11.01
N GLU A 260 2.40 -9.50 10.26
CA GLU A 260 3.48 -9.53 9.27
C GLU A 260 3.32 -8.46 8.18
N ALA A 261 2.08 -8.21 7.74
CA ALA A 261 1.81 -7.23 6.69
C ALA A 261 1.54 -5.82 7.24
N GLY A 262 0.87 -5.74 8.40
CA GLY A 262 0.32 -4.49 8.92
C GLY A 262 1.06 -3.90 10.11
N GLY A 263 1.97 -4.64 10.74
CA GLY A 263 2.75 -4.20 11.90
C GLY A 263 2.01 -4.23 13.24
N TYR A 264 0.72 -4.55 13.27
CA TYR A 264 -0.10 -4.58 14.49
C TYR A 264 -0.23 -6.03 15.02
N PRO A 265 0.39 -6.38 16.16
CA PRO A 265 0.38 -7.75 16.69
C PRO A 265 -1.02 -8.33 16.90
N SER A 266 -1.98 -7.52 17.33
CA SER A 266 -3.35 -7.98 17.58
C SER A 266 -4.12 -8.37 16.32
N MET A 267 -3.56 -8.17 15.13
CA MET A 267 -4.13 -8.71 13.88
C MET A 267 -3.96 -10.23 13.75
N ASP A 268 -3.01 -10.84 14.47
CA ASP A 268 -2.76 -12.27 14.33
C ASP A 268 -3.92 -13.11 14.85
N GLY A 269 -4.27 -14.15 14.09
CA GLY A 269 -5.47 -14.95 14.33
C GLY A 269 -6.72 -14.43 13.62
N SER A 270 -6.64 -13.34 12.84
CA SER A 270 -7.70 -12.96 11.90
C SER A 270 -8.05 -14.11 10.98
N ARG A 271 -9.34 -14.21 10.60
CA ARG A 271 -9.83 -15.33 9.80
C ARG A 271 -10.81 -14.90 8.73
N ASN A 272 -11.15 -15.83 7.83
CA ASN A 272 -12.18 -15.67 6.81
C ASN A 272 -11.90 -14.52 5.82
N LEU A 273 -10.64 -14.34 5.42
CA LEU A 273 -10.22 -13.33 4.44
C LEU A 273 -10.94 -13.51 3.10
N LYS A 274 -11.63 -12.46 2.67
CA LYS A 274 -12.16 -12.30 1.32
C LYS A 274 -11.65 -10.98 0.76
N LEU A 275 -11.24 -11.00 -0.51
CA LEU A 275 -10.71 -9.83 -1.20
C LEU A 275 -11.23 -9.77 -2.62
N GLU A 276 -11.23 -8.57 -3.19
CA GLU A 276 -11.54 -8.35 -4.60
C GLU A 276 -10.21 -8.25 -5.37
N ARG A 277 -9.92 -9.24 -6.22
CA ARG A 277 -8.68 -9.24 -7.00
C ARG A 277 -8.70 -8.11 -8.02
N PHE A 278 -7.55 -7.48 -8.22
CA PHE A 278 -7.36 -6.38 -9.18
C PHE A 278 -8.20 -5.13 -8.92
N ARG A 279 -8.71 -4.97 -7.69
CA ARG A 279 -9.22 -3.71 -7.16
C ARG A 279 -8.34 -3.24 -6.02
N TYR A 280 -8.12 -1.93 -5.96
CA TYR A 280 -7.29 -1.29 -4.97
C TYR A 280 -8.06 -0.21 -4.22
N ILE A 281 -7.61 0.15 -3.02
CA ILE A 281 -8.27 1.19 -2.22
C ILE A 281 -8.33 2.55 -2.94
N ARG A 282 -7.40 2.82 -3.87
CA ARG A 282 -7.45 4.00 -4.74
C ARG A 282 -8.66 4.00 -5.66
N ASP A 283 -9.09 2.83 -6.12
CA ASP A 283 -10.23 2.71 -7.01
C ASP A 283 -11.53 2.95 -6.22
N GLU A 284 -11.57 2.56 -4.94
CA GLU A 284 -12.68 2.91 -4.03
C GLU A 284 -12.78 4.42 -3.79
N LEU A 285 -11.64 5.12 -3.67
CA LEU A 285 -11.63 6.59 -3.57
C LEU A 285 -12.08 7.25 -4.87
N VAL A 286 -11.58 6.78 -6.02
CA VAL A 286 -11.98 7.29 -7.34
C VAL A 286 -13.49 7.16 -7.52
N ASP A 287 -14.05 5.98 -7.25
CA ASP A 287 -15.49 5.73 -7.38
C ASP A 287 -16.31 6.56 -6.38
N PHE A 288 -15.80 6.73 -5.15
CA PHE A 288 -16.45 7.57 -4.15
C PHE A 288 -16.54 9.03 -4.61
N PHE A 289 -15.43 9.65 -5.02
CA PHE A 289 -15.46 11.05 -5.47
C PHE A 289 -16.28 11.22 -6.75
N ARG A 290 -16.24 10.24 -7.67
CA ARG A 290 -17.10 10.23 -8.86
C ARG A 290 -18.59 10.08 -8.55
N SER A 291 -18.96 9.61 -7.37
CA SER A 291 -20.35 9.24 -7.04
C SER A 291 -21.33 10.41 -6.93
N GLY A 292 -20.82 11.65 -7.01
CA GLY A 292 -21.59 12.89 -7.03
C GLY A 292 -21.64 13.61 -5.67
N PRO A 293 -21.99 14.92 -5.68
CA PRO A 293 -21.85 15.79 -4.52
C PRO A 293 -22.67 15.34 -3.31
N ASP A 294 -23.89 14.83 -3.50
CA ASP A 294 -24.74 14.44 -2.36
C ASP A 294 -24.15 13.27 -1.55
N LYS A 295 -23.58 12.28 -2.24
CA LYS A 295 -22.92 11.14 -1.59
C LYS A 295 -21.61 11.54 -0.94
N VAL A 296 -20.82 12.37 -1.62
CA VAL A 296 -19.54 12.84 -1.12
C VAL A 296 -19.72 13.75 0.09
N ASP A 297 -20.51 14.82 -0.05
CA ASP A 297 -20.79 15.75 1.05
C ASP A 297 -21.49 15.04 2.21
N GLY A 298 -22.38 14.08 1.93
CA GLY A 298 -23.03 13.28 2.98
C GLY A 298 -22.02 12.48 3.79
N LEU A 299 -21.02 11.85 3.18
CA LEU A 299 -20.04 11.05 3.91
C LEU A 299 -18.94 11.89 4.57
N LEU A 300 -18.57 13.03 3.97
CA LEU A 300 -17.59 13.96 4.56
C LEU A 300 -18.17 14.73 5.75
N LYS A 301 -19.46 15.09 5.73
CA LYS A 301 -20.13 15.80 6.85
C LYS A 301 -20.45 14.91 8.04
N VAL A 302 -20.61 13.60 7.85
CA VAL A 302 -20.90 12.67 8.94
C VAL A 302 -19.62 12.49 9.77
N ALA A 303 -19.41 13.42 10.71
CA ALA A 303 -18.60 13.21 11.90
C ALA A 303 -19.36 12.20 12.77
N ASP A 304 -19.07 10.91 12.56
CA ASP A 304 -19.56 9.74 13.28
C ASP A 304 -20.89 9.89 14.05
N GLU A 305 -21.93 10.37 13.37
CA GLU A 305 -23.26 10.41 13.94
C GLU A 305 -23.84 9.00 13.86
N ASN A 306 -23.99 8.41 15.05
CA ASN A 306 -24.98 7.44 15.49
C ASN A 306 -25.58 6.53 14.41
N GLY A 307 -25.33 5.23 14.56
CA GLY A 307 -26.07 4.19 13.86
C GLY A 307 -27.57 4.29 14.17
N ASP A 308 -28.31 4.97 13.31
CA ASP A 308 -29.75 4.82 13.25
C ASP A 308 -30.05 3.71 12.26
N GLY A 309 -30.14 2.49 12.81
CA GLY A 309 -30.79 1.38 12.15
C GLY A 309 -32.27 1.72 11.99
N ARG A 310 -32.62 2.41 10.90
CA ARG A 310 -33.99 2.43 10.39
C ARG A 310 -33.97 1.96 8.95
N GLY A 311 -34.46 0.74 8.80
CA GLY A 311 -34.62 0.07 7.53
C GLY A 311 -35.39 0.93 6.55
N SER A 312 -34.86 1.01 5.34
CA SER A 312 -35.66 1.24 4.15
C SER A 312 -36.05 -0.14 3.61
N GLN A 313 -37.34 -0.48 3.66
CA GLN A 313 -38.12 -1.03 2.55
C GLN A 313 -39.62 -1.11 2.95
N PRO A 314 -40.55 -1.04 1.99
CA PRO A 314 -40.42 -0.66 0.58
C PRO A 314 -40.83 0.79 0.30
#